data_AF-A0A9P5MQK9-F1
#
_entry.id   AF-A0A9P5MQK9-F1
#
_cell.length_a   1.000
_cell.length_b   1.000
_cell.length_c   1.000
_cell.angle_alpha   90.00
_cell.angle_beta   90.00
_cell.angle_gamma   90.00
#
_symmetry.space_group_name_H-M   'P 1'
#
loop_
_entity.id
_entity.type
_entity.pdbx_description
1 polymer ?
#
loop_
_entity_poly.entity_id
_entity_poly.type
_entity_poly.pdbx_seq_one_letter_code
_entity_poly.pdbx_strand_id
1 'polypeptide(L)'
;KARRIHWNIARTEQLLDWLEENPEERQKLFSKDAKDEGQRKHQAKSPKSEFHKMIAAFVFSADPDTNICADFQSNPTNYAKSVDNYIIQLRKEYHDFNTDIGQTGAGLRYEDMEEGSTLKNLVEKLEQDFPYWKRLHGFWRMLPNFNPFTVSSEPGQNLGTEALAFVQSRGAQH
;
A
#
# COMPACT_ATOMS: atom_id res chain seq x y z
N LYS A 1 3.82 30.74 0.92
CA LYS A 1 2.96 29.53 0.97
C LYS A 1 3.52 28.56 -0.08
N ALA A 2 3.95 27.36 0.29
CA ALA A 2 4.51 26.41 -0.70
C ALA A 2 3.44 26.09 -1.75
N ARG A 3 3.81 26.08 -3.03
CA ARG A 3 2.90 25.69 -4.12
C ARG A 3 2.55 24.21 -3.93
N ARG A 4 1.26 23.87 -4.00
CA ARG A 4 0.83 22.48 -3.97
C ARG A 4 1.19 21.85 -5.32
N ILE A 5 2.08 20.86 -5.30
CA ILE A 5 2.44 20.10 -6.48
C ILE A 5 1.26 19.20 -6.84
N HIS A 6 0.80 19.28 -8.09
CA HIS A 6 -0.31 18.50 -8.58
C HIS A 6 0.18 17.17 -9.15
N TRP A 7 -0.40 16.06 -8.71
CA TRP A 7 -0.13 14.72 -9.24
C TRP A 7 -1.18 14.39 -10.30
N ASN A 8 -0.72 14.31 -11.54
CA ASN A 8 -1.53 13.90 -12.69
C ASN A 8 -1.16 12.47 -13.09
N ILE A 9 -1.88 11.91 -14.05
CA ILE A 9 -1.67 10.54 -14.52
C ILE A 9 -0.21 10.29 -14.90
N ALA A 10 0.40 11.16 -15.73
CA ALA A 10 1.78 10.99 -16.16
C ALA A 10 2.79 10.94 -15.01
N ARG A 11 2.66 11.82 -14.00
CA ARG A 11 3.54 11.82 -12.83
C ARG A 11 3.34 10.60 -11.95
N THR A 12 2.10 10.14 -11.82
CA THR A 12 1.79 8.93 -11.07
C THR A 12 2.38 7.71 -11.76
N GLU A 13 2.23 7.59 -13.08
CA GLU A 13 2.85 6.49 -13.85
C GLU A 13 4.37 6.50 -13.69
N GLN A 14 5.03 7.65 -13.84
CA GLN A 14 6.50 7.76 -13.63
C GLN A 14 6.92 7.36 -12.21
N LEU A 15 6.12 7.69 -11.19
CA LEU A 15 6.39 7.24 -9.83
C LEU A 15 6.30 5.71 -9.72
N LEU A 16 5.28 5.11 -10.32
CA LEU A 16 5.07 3.66 -10.28
C LEU A 16 6.13 2.91 -11.10
N ASP A 17 6.55 3.46 -12.25
CA ASP A 17 7.63 2.94 -13.08
C ASP A 17 8.93 2.89 -12.27
N TRP A 18 9.26 3.97 -11.56
CA TRP A 18 10.42 3.97 -10.67
C TRP A 18 10.33 2.88 -9.59
N LEU A 19 9.15 2.65 -9.00
CA LEU A 19 8.99 1.60 -7.99
C LEU A 19 9.14 0.18 -8.58
N GLU A 20 8.78 -0.03 -9.84
CA GLU A 20 8.96 -1.31 -10.52
C GLU A 20 10.42 -1.56 -10.90
N GLU A 21 11.10 -0.53 -11.40
CA GLU A 21 12.50 -0.59 -11.82
C GLU A 21 13.47 -0.69 -10.64
N ASN A 22 13.05 -0.28 -9.43
CA ASN A 22 13.90 -0.24 -8.23
C ASN A 22 13.33 -1.14 -7.10
N PRO A 23 13.31 -2.47 -7.27
CA PRO A 23 12.64 -3.38 -6.33
C PRO A 23 13.27 -3.41 -4.94
N GLU A 24 14.60 -3.25 -4.82
CA GLU A 24 15.29 -3.21 -3.53
C GLU A 24 14.98 -1.93 -2.75
N GLU A 25 15.03 -0.78 -3.43
CA GLU A 25 14.69 0.53 -2.89
C GLU A 25 13.23 0.57 -2.49
N ARG A 26 12.33 0.04 -3.35
CA ARG A 26 10.91 -0.15 -3.04
C ARG A 26 10.72 -0.97 -1.77
N GLN A 27 11.43 -2.08 -1.63
CA GLN A 27 11.34 -2.93 -0.43
C GLN A 27 11.80 -2.17 0.83
N LYS A 28 12.91 -1.43 0.76
CA LYS A 28 13.42 -0.60 1.85
C LYS A 28 12.48 0.59 2.17
N LEU A 29 11.84 1.15 1.15
CA LEU A 29 10.89 2.25 1.29
C LEU A 29 9.63 1.82 2.05
N PHE A 30 9.13 0.61 1.77
CA PHE A 30 7.89 0.09 2.37
C PHE A 30 8.10 -0.84 3.57
N SER A 31 9.34 -1.12 3.98
CA SER A 31 9.61 -1.91 5.18
C SER A 31 9.14 -1.19 6.45
N LYS A 32 8.77 -1.97 7.47
CA LYS A 32 8.56 -1.43 8.84
C LYS A 32 9.82 -0.70 9.28
N ASP A 33 9.65 0.48 9.86
CA ASP A 33 10.72 1.05 10.67
C ASP A 33 10.91 0.11 11.86
N ALA A 34 12.12 -0.41 12.04
CA ALA A 34 12.44 -1.17 13.24
C ALA A 34 12.16 -0.24 14.42
N LYS A 35 11.23 -0.63 15.30
CA LYS A 35 11.08 0.03 16.59
C LYS A 35 12.35 -0.28 17.36
N ASP A 36 13.34 0.59 17.26
CA ASP A 36 14.44 0.58 18.20
C ASP A 36 13.88 1.13 19.51
N GLU A 37 13.51 0.22 20.40
CA GLU A 37 13.15 0.55 21.78
C GLU A 37 14.37 1.20 22.44
N GLY A 38 14.36 2.53 22.53
CA GLY A 38 15.25 3.26 23.44
C GLY A 38 16.29 4.19 22.82
N GLN A 39 16.32 4.45 21.51
CA GLN A 39 17.23 5.47 20.98
C GLN A 39 16.60 6.87 20.98
N ARG A 40 17.25 7.75 21.75
CA ARG A 40 16.99 9.19 21.84
C ARG A 40 16.88 9.78 20.44
N LYS A 41 15.87 10.64 20.25
CA LYS A 41 15.57 11.43 19.05
C LYS A 41 16.77 12.26 18.59
N HIS A 42 17.73 11.65 17.91
CA HIS A 42 18.63 12.35 17.01
C HIS A 42 17.99 12.33 15.62
N GLN A 43 17.86 13.52 15.02
CA GLN A 43 17.27 13.77 13.69
C GLN A 43 18.15 13.20 12.57
N ALA A 44 18.55 11.93 12.64
CA ALA A 44 19.13 11.25 11.49
C ALA A 44 18.05 11.22 10.40
N LYS A 45 18.36 11.77 9.23
CA LYS A 45 17.46 11.70 8.07
C LYS A 45 17.20 10.23 7.78
N SER A 46 15.93 9.81 7.90
CA SER A 46 15.53 8.43 7.61
C SER A 46 15.99 8.07 6.18
N PRO A 47 16.51 6.85 5.94
CA PRO A 47 16.87 6.38 4.61
C PRO A 47 15.71 6.52 3.60
N LYS A 48 14.46 6.47 4.08
CA LYS A 48 13.26 6.71 3.27
C LYS A 48 13.21 8.11 2.65
N SER A 49 13.75 9.11 3.35
CA SER A 49 13.81 10.49 2.84
C SER A 49 14.74 10.65 1.64
N GLU A 50 15.76 9.79 1.49
CA GLU A 50 16.62 9.78 0.31
C GLU A 50 15.88 9.13 -0.88
N PHE A 51 15.14 8.04 -0.67
CA PHE A 51 14.29 7.46 -1.73
C PHE A 51 13.25 8.46 -2.25
N HIS A 52 12.63 9.24 -1.38
CA HIS A 52 11.71 10.30 -1.81
C HIS A 52 12.37 11.36 -2.71
N LYS A 53 13.66 11.67 -2.47
CA LYS A 53 14.41 12.57 -3.36
C LYS A 53 14.74 11.90 -4.70
N MET A 54 15.10 10.62 -4.69
CA MET A 54 15.38 9.87 -5.92
C MET A 54 14.13 9.80 -6.80
N ILE A 55 12.99 9.45 -6.23
CA ILE A 55 11.69 9.47 -6.93
C ILE A 55 11.38 10.89 -7.43
N ALA A 56 11.57 11.91 -6.60
CA ALA A 56 11.32 13.29 -7.03
C ALA A 56 12.22 13.70 -8.21
N ALA A 57 13.49 13.31 -8.20
CA ALA A 57 14.39 13.56 -9.31
C ALA A 57 13.93 12.81 -10.58
N PHE A 58 13.53 11.55 -10.46
CA PHE A 58 13.02 10.76 -11.59
C PHE A 58 11.76 11.39 -12.20
N VAL A 59 10.78 11.75 -11.37
CA VAL A 59 9.49 12.26 -11.83
C VAL A 59 9.57 13.70 -12.35
N PHE A 60 10.36 14.58 -11.71
CA PHE A 60 10.25 16.02 -11.94
C PHE A 60 11.44 16.67 -12.67
N SER A 61 12.57 15.96 -12.86
CA SER A 61 13.73 16.55 -13.55
C SER A 61 13.51 16.77 -15.04
N ALA A 62 12.65 15.95 -15.66
CA ALA A 62 12.27 16.01 -17.07
C ALA A 62 10.74 16.09 -17.24
N ASP A 63 10.04 16.72 -16.29
CA ASP A 63 8.60 16.95 -16.37
C ASP A 63 8.24 17.72 -17.66
N PRO A 64 7.17 17.33 -18.37
CA PRO A 64 6.72 18.06 -19.56
C PRO A 64 6.38 19.53 -19.28
N ASP A 65 5.98 19.87 -18.05
CA ASP A 65 5.79 21.26 -17.63
C ASP A 65 7.12 21.88 -17.21
N THR A 66 7.66 22.74 -18.08
CA THR A 66 8.93 23.43 -17.84
C THR A 66 8.94 24.27 -16.56
N ASN A 67 7.78 24.75 -16.09
CA ASN A 67 7.70 25.48 -14.83
C ASN A 67 7.90 24.56 -13.63
N ILE A 68 7.44 23.31 -13.74
CA ILE A 68 7.62 22.29 -12.70
C ILE A 68 9.08 21.86 -12.65
N CYS A 69 9.73 21.67 -13.81
CA CYS A 69 11.17 21.44 -13.86
C CYS A 69 11.96 22.57 -13.19
N ALA A 70 11.68 23.83 -13.56
CA ALA A 70 12.38 24.98 -12.98
C ALA A 70 12.14 25.14 -11.47
N ASP A 71 10.91 24.91 -11.00
CA ASP A 71 10.59 24.96 -9.57
C ASP A 71 11.21 23.79 -8.81
N PHE A 72 11.28 22.60 -9.40
CA PHE A 72 11.99 21.45 -8.83
C PHE A 72 13.47 21.74 -8.61
N GLN A 73 14.16 22.31 -9.62
CA GLN A 73 15.57 22.67 -9.50
C GLN A 73 15.79 23.70 -8.37
N SER A 74 14.85 24.61 -8.19
CA SER A 74 14.92 25.65 -7.14
C SER A 74 14.56 25.11 -5.76
N ASN A 75 13.65 24.13 -5.68
CA ASN A 75 13.00 23.68 -4.44
C ASN A 75 12.94 22.14 -4.28
N PRO A 76 14.03 21.37 -4.49
CA PRO A 76 13.96 19.91 -4.62
C PRO A 76 13.43 19.22 -3.36
N THR A 77 13.69 19.79 -2.18
CA THR A 77 13.19 19.27 -0.89
C THR A 77 11.66 19.32 -0.78
N ASN A 78 11.01 20.30 -1.40
CA ASN A 78 9.54 20.39 -1.39
C ASN A 78 8.91 19.29 -2.22
N TYR A 79 9.57 18.89 -3.31
CA TYR A 79 9.13 17.80 -4.17
C TYR A 79 9.33 16.44 -3.51
N ALA A 80 10.45 16.21 -2.83
CA ALA A 80 10.62 15.01 -2.02
C ALA A 80 9.52 14.87 -0.95
N LYS A 81 9.16 15.98 -0.27
CA LYS A 81 8.01 15.99 0.66
C LYS A 81 6.68 15.75 -0.05
N SER A 82 6.52 16.23 -1.28
CA SER A 82 5.31 15.96 -2.06
C SER A 82 5.20 14.50 -2.45
N VAL A 83 6.30 13.82 -2.77
CA VAL A 83 6.34 12.38 -3.04
C VAL A 83 5.87 11.61 -1.80
N ASP A 84 6.45 11.91 -0.63
CA ASP A 84 6.07 11.27 0.64
C ASP A 84 4.57 11.37 0.91
N ASN A 85 4.03 12.60 0.87
CA ASN A 85 2.60 12.84 1.07
C ASN A 85 1.72 12.12 0.03
N TYR A 86 2.19 12.03 -1.22
CA TYR A 86 1.43 11.37 -2.27
C TYR A 86 1.43 9.86 -2.13
N ILE A 87 2.55 9.24 -1.72
CA ILE A 87 2.60 7.81 -1.38
C ILE A 87 1.66 7.49 -0.20
N ILE A 88 1.60 8.36 0.81
CA ILE A 88 0.64 8.22 1.93
C ILE A 88 -0.81 8.27 1.40
N GLN A 89 -1.11 9.16 0.46
CA GLN A 89 -2.42 9.22 -0.18
C GLN A 89 -2.73 7.94 -0.98
N LEU A 90 -1.82 7.46 -1.82
CA LEU A 90 -2.00 6.21 -2.59
C LEU A 90 -2.24 5.01 -1.67
N ARG A 91 -1.54 4.95 -0.52
CA ARG A 91 -1.77 3.92 0.49
C ARG A 91 -3.19 3.99 1.07
N LYS A 92 -3.69 5.19 1.34
CA LYS A 92 -5.05 5.38 1.83
C LYS A 92 -6.07 4.93 0.77
N GLU A 93 -5.93 5.38 -0.47
CA GLU A 93 -6.82 4.97 -1.57
C GLU A 93 -6.82 3.45 -1.77
N TYR A 94 -5.64 2.81 -1.71
CA TYR A 94 -5.53 1.35 -1.76
C TYR A 94 -6.21 0.65 -0.57
N HIS A 95 -6.06 1.20 0.64
CA HIS A 95 -6.71 0.64 1.83
C HIS A 95 -8.24 0.76 1.74
N ASP A 96 -8.75 1.93 1.35
CA ASP A 96 -10.17 2.19 1.19
C ASP A 96 -10.73 1.24 0.11
N PHE A 97 -10.03 1.09 -1.01
CA PHE A 97 -10.39 0.15 -2.09
C PHE A 97 -10.51 -1.30 -1.59
N ASN A 98 -9.51 -1.80 -0.85
CA ASN A 98 -9.57 -3.18 -0.33
C ASN A 98 -10.64 -3.35 0.75
N THR A 99 -10.97 -2.28 1.48
CA THR A 99 -12.06 -2.29 2.46
C THR A 99 -13.41 -2.44 1.75
N ASP A 100 -13.64 -1.67 0.68
CA ASP A 100 -14.88 -1.72 -0.08
C ASP A 100 -15.11 -3.09 -0.74
N ILE A 101 -14.05 -3.69 -1.30
CA ILE A 101 -14.10 -5.07 -1.81
C ILE A 101 -14.37 -6.07 -0.68
N GLY A 102 -13.64 -5.97 0.43
CA GLY A 102 -13.75 -6.88 1.56
C GLY A 102 -15.11 -6.83 2.29
N GLN A 103 -15.79 -5.67 2.25
CA GLN A 103 -17.16 -5.54 2.77
C GLN A 103 -18.21 -6.10 1.80
N THR A 104 -17.92 -6.08 0.49
CA THR A 104 -18.84 -6.56 -0.55
C THR A 104 -18.72 -8.07 -0.81
N GLY A 105 -17.55 -8.66 -0.54
CA GLY A 105 -17.33 -10.11 -0.58
C GLY A 105 -17.55 -10.73 0.80
N ALA A 106 -18.25 -11.87 0.87
CA ALA A 106 -18.40 -12.70 2.06
C ALA A 106 -17.08 -13.35 2.54
N GLY A 107 -15.95 -12.62 2.50
CA GLY A 107 -14.59 -13.13 2.69
C GLY A 107 -13.91 -13.63 1.41
N LEU A 108 -14.49 -13.40 0.23
CA LEU A 108 -13.90 -13.84 -1.05
C LEU A 108 -12.70 -12.97 -1.43
N ARG A 109 -11.56 -13.62 -1.70
CA ARG A 109 -10.35 -12.95 -2.21
C ARG A 109 -10.52 -12.65 -3.69
N TYR A 110 -9.82 -11.62 -4.17
CA TYR A 110 -9.72 -11.33 -5.61
C TYR A 110 -9.27 -12.55 -6.43
N GLU A 111 -8.41 -13.38 -5.83
CA GLU A 111 -7.83 -14.60 -6.43
C GLU A 111 -8.89 -15.71 -6.64
N ASP A 112 -9.99 -15.67 -5.88
CA ASP A 112 -11.03 -16.70 -5.83
C ASP A 112 -12.30 -16.29 -6.63
N MET A 113 -12.21 -15.27 -7.49
CA MET A 113 -13.37 -14.69 -8.18
C MET A 113 -13.81 -15.49 -9.41
N GLU A 114 -15.11 -15.81 -9.47
CA GLU A 114 -15.75 -16.35 -10.68
C GLU A 114 -16.07 -15.26 -11.72
N GLU A 115 -15.94 -15.63 -12.99
CA GLU A 115 -16.15 -14.76 -14.15
C GLU A 115 -17.63 -14.37 -14.28
N GLY A 116 -17.93 -13.07 -14.30
CA GLY A 116 -19.30 -12.53 -14.38
C GLY A 116 -20.00 -12.25 -13.04
N SER A 117 -19.28 -12.40 -11.92
CA SER A 117 -19.80 -12.07 -10.59
C SER A 117 -19.97 -10.56 -10.34
N THR A 118 -20.84 -10.19 -9.39
CA THR A 118 -21.03 -8.80 -8.91
C THR A 118 -19.73 -8.15 -8.47
N LEU A 119 -18.78 -8.95 -7.95
CA LEU A 119 -17.44 -8.47 -7.57
C LEU A 119 -16.60 -8.08 -8.79
N LYS A 120 -16.70 -8.76 -9.93
CA LYS A 120 -15.98 -8.37 -11.16
C LYS A 120 -16.48 -7.02 -11.69
N ASN A 121 -17.79 -6.79 -11.70
CA ASN A 121 -18.36 -5.49 -12.09
C ASN A 121 -17.93 -4.36 -11.14
N LEU A 122 -17.79 -4.68 -9.84
CA LEU A 122 -17.25 -3.74 -8.86
C LEU A 122 -15.77 -3.45 -9.13
N VAL A 123 -14.95 -4.47 -9.40
CA VAL A 123 -13.54 -4.31 -9.78
C VAL A 123 -13.40 -3.47 -11.05
N GLU A 124 -14.18 -3.74 -12.11
CA GLU A 124 -14.12 -2.98 -13.36
C GLU A 124 -14.49 -1.51 -13.16
N LYS A 125 -15.53 -1.23 -12.35
CA LYS A 125 -15.90 0.14 -12.00
C LYS A 125 -14.82 0.83 -11.16
N LEU A 126 -14.27 0.11 -10.19
CA LEU A 126 -13.26 0.66 -9.29
C LEU A 126 -11.88 0.81 -9.96
N GLU A 127 -11.58 0.04 -11.01
CA GLU A 127 -10.40 0.25 -11.87
C GLU A 127 -10.49 1.54 -12.69
N GLN A 128 -11.70 2.02 -12.99
CA GLN A 128 -11.88 3.35 -13.59
C GLN A 128 -11.59 4.47 -12.59
N ASP A 129 -11.99 4.29 -11.34
CA ASP A 129 -11.82 5.29 -10.28
C ASP A 129 -10.38 5.29 -9.70
N PHE A 130 -9.72 4.14 -9.65
CA PHE A 130 -8.36 3.97 -9.14
C PHE A 130 -7.51 3.03 -10.03
N PRO A 131 -7.05 3.50 -11.19
CA PRO A 131 -6.38 2.67 -12.21
C PRO A 131 -5.04 2.09 -11.74
N TYR A 132 -4.44 2.67 -10.70
CA TYR A 132 -3.15 2.25 -10.16
C TYR A 132 -3.24 1.04 -9.22
N TRP A 133 -4.45 0.59 -8.89
CA TRP A 133 -4.66 -0.46 -7.89
C TRP A 133 -3.87 -1.74 -8.20
N LYS A 134 -3.94 -2.25 -9.45
CA LYS A 134 -3.21 -3.47 -9.87
C LYS A 134 -1.69 -3.31 -9.64
N ARG A 135 -1.15 -2.18 -10.09
CA ARG A 135 0.17 -1.59 -9.79
C ARG A 135 0.59 -1.86 -8.34
N LEU A 136 -0.13 -1.17 -7.48
CA LEU A 136 0.13 -1.06 -6.05
C LEU A 136 -0.15 -2.36 -5.30
N HIS A 137 -1.17 -3.14 -5.70
CA HIS A 137 -1.47 -4.44 -5.13
C HIS A 137 -0.29 -5.40 -5.31
N GLY A 138 0.37 -5.39 -6.47
CA GLY A 138 1.59 -6.16 -6.71
C GLY A 138 2.71 -5.83 -5.70
N PHE A 139 2.82 -4.57 -5.26
CA PHE A 139 3.84 -4.14 -4.29
C PHE A 139 3.43 -4.41 -2.84
N TRP A 140 2.15 -4.24 -2.53
CA TRP A 140 1.67 -4.11 -1.15
C TRP A 140 0.91 -5.33 -0.63
N ARG A 141 0.46 -6.25 -1.49
CA ARG A 141 -0.40 -7.39 -1.11
C ARG A 141 0.21 -8.33 -0.07
N MET A 142 1.54 -8.35 0.09
CA MET A 142 2.25 -9.18 1.08
C MET A 142 2.73 -8.39 2.29
N LEU A 143 2.49 -7.08 2.34
CA LEU A 143 2.93 -6.21 3.43
C LEU A 143 1.80 -6.01 4.45
N PRO A 144 1.89 -6.54 5.68
CA PRO A 144 0.80 -6.49 6.66
C PRO A 144 0.40 -5.09 7.11
N ASN A 145 1.28 -4.11 6.92
CA ASN A 145 0.94 -2.71 7.20
C ASN A 145 0.09 -2.06 6.12
N PHE A 146 0.16 -2.59 4.89
CA PHE A 146 -0.45 -1.97 3.72
C PHE A 146 -1.72 -2.69 3.33
N ASN A 147 -1.74 -4.02 3.42
CA ASN A 147 -2.93 -4.81 3.18
C ASN A 147 -3.39 -5.47 4.50
N PRO A 148 -4.54 -5.09 5.06
CA PRO A 148 -5.02 -5.68 6.32
C PRO A 148 -5.38 -7.18 6.19
N PHE A 149 -5.41 -7.72 4.96
CA PHE A 149 -5.77 -9.10 4.67
C PHE A 149 -4.57 -10.02 4.37
N THR A 150 -3.31 -9.61 4.59
CA THR A 150 -2.09 -10.39 4.27
C THR A 150 -1.80 -11.58 5.21
N VAL A 151 -2.80 -12.39 5.56
CA VAL A 151 -2.71 -13.61 6.38
C VAL A 151 -2.72 -13.35 7.90
N SER A 152 -3.88 -13.63 8.52
CA SER A 152 -3.95 -14.77 9.45
C SER A 152 -5.05 -15.69 8.94
N SER A 153 -4.68 -16.55 7.99
CA SER A 153 -5.36 -17.82 7.82
C SER A 153 -4.35 -18.86 8.25
N GLU A 154 -4.36 -19.21 9.55
CA GLU A 154 -4.34 -20.63 9.86
C GLU A 154 -5.74 -21.14 9.52
N PRO A 155 -5.95 -21.84 8.40
CA PRO A 155 -7.19 -22.58 8.18
C PRO A 155 -7.12 -23.79 9.11
N GLY A 156 -7.48 -23.61 10.38
CA GLY A 156 -7.26 -24.67 11.37
C GLY A 156 -7.74 -24.40 12.79
N GLN A 157 -7.93 -23.16 13.23
CA GLN A 157 -8.51 -22.91 14.55
C GLN A 157 -10.03 -22.78 14.48
N ASN A 158 -10.69 -23.87 14.11
CA ASN A 158 -12.05 -24.13 14.56
C ASN A 158 -12.00 -24.36 16.09
N LEU A 159 -11.96 -23.28 16.87
CA LEU A 159 -12.28 -23.30 18.31
C LEU A 159 -13.79 -23.58 18.57
N GLY A 160 -14.49 -24.16 17.59
CA GLY A 160 -15.83 -24.71 17.73
C GLY A 160 -15.86 -26.24 17.87
N THR A 161 -14.74 -26.95 17.64
CA THR A 161 -14.73 -28.42 17.66
C THR A 161 -14.06 -29.02 18.89
N GLU A 162 -13.17 -28.30 19.58
CA GLU A 162 -12.55 -28.79 20.83
C GLU A 162 -13.43 -28.58 22.07
N ALA A 163 -14.47 -27.74 22.02
CA ALA A 163 -15.39 -27.54 23.14
C ALA A 163 -16.38 -28.70 23.35
N LEU A 164 -16.60 -29.55 22.34
CA LEU A 164 -17.53 -30.69 22.42
C LEU A 164 -16.86 -32.00 22.88
N ALA A 165 -15.54 -32.15 22.68
CA ALA A 165 -14.82 -33.33 23.13
C ALA A 165 -14.63 -33.38 24.66
N PHE A 166 -14.53 -32.22 25.33
CA PHE A 166 -14.30 -32.17 26.78
C PHE A 166 -15.58 -32.35 27.62
N VAL A 167 -16.76 -32.06 27.05
CA VAL A 167 -18.05 -32.21 27.76
C VAL A 167 -18.56 -33.66 27.72
N GLN A 168 -18.19 -34.44 26.69
CA GLN A 168 -18.63 -35.83 26.58
C GLN A 168 -17.77 -36.84 27.35
N SER A 169 -16.50 -36.55 27.69
CA SER A 169 -15.66 -37.48 28.45
C SER A 169 -15.88 -37.44 29.98
N ARG A 170 -16.71 -36.53 30.48
CA ARG A 170 -17.01 -36.37 31.92
C ARG A 170 -18.40 -36.82 32.34
N GLY A 171 -19.23 -37.27 31.39
CA GLY A 171 -20.60 -37.76 31.64
C GLY A 171 -20.77 -39.27 31.68
N ALA A 172 -19.68 -40.05 31.55
CA ALA A 172 -19.73 -41.51 31.49
C ALA A 172 -18.72 -42.16 32.45
N GLN A 173 -18.86 -41.88 33.74
CA GLN A 173 -18.45 -42.80 34.80
C GLN A 173 -19.53 -42.80 35.87
N HIS A 174 -20.43 -43.78 35.75
CA HIS A 174 -21.19 -44.35 36.85
C HIS A 174 -20.29 -45.35 37.60
#